data_AF-A0A4Q1BZ24-F1
#
_entry.id   AF-A0A4Q1BZ24-F1
#
_cell.length_a   1.000
_cell.length_b   1.000
_cell.length_c   1.000
_cell.angle_alpha   90.00
_cell.angle_beta   90.00
_cell.angle_gamma   90.00
#
_symmetry.space_group_name_H-M   'P 1'
#
loop_
_entity.id
_entity.type
_entity.pdbx_description
1 polymer ?
#
loop_
_entity_poly.entity_id
_entity_poly.type
_entity_poly.pdbx_seq_one_letter_code
_entity_poly.pdbx_strand_id
1 'polypeptide(L)'
;MKDLIEQNLKNPAELEKLYRSNSSLFKKEFKHVFVEHPNEAYLRCWNERLNYHQTTQANWNKNEILFVGISALIAAIISQIPQITGWEQDLFFQRNIAFVVFPGISAYYLWKQNFPLSKIWISALITLISVIYINFLPHFPSDSVTLACLHLPLILWSIMAYAYLDKGLKGALSQKLDFLRLHGDLLVVCAIILLSGGLFTVISLGLFQIIGLDIKEIYGQYVIVSGLSAIPIVGNYLIQNNPALVKNVSPTIAKIFTPIVFVFLFIYLIAMLYTGKDPYTNREFLLIFNGLLVGVMALILFSMVETEKNELTHGRIWLLLGLSILTILVNGIALSAICFRIIEWGITPNRMAVLGSNLLIFIHLILVGKALLKTSQQKSELQDVGKSIVNFIPVYIIWAGIVCFLFPFIFQFK
;
A
#
# COMPACT_ATOMS: atom_id res chain seq x y z
N MET A 1 13.01 -2.39 45.66
CA MET A 1 13.54 -2.73 44.31
C MET A 1 15.04 -2.47 44.23
N LYS A 2 15.55 -1.37 44.80
CA LYS A 2 17.00 -1.12 44.99
C LYS A 2 17.75 -2.33 45.58
N ASP A 3 17.33 -2.83 46.75
CA ASP A 3 17.97 -3.97 47.42
C ASP A 3 18.00 -5.25 46.56
N LEU A 4 16.95 -5.47 45.76
CA LEU A 4 16.86 -6.62 44.86
C LEU A 4 17.83 -6.49 43.67
N ILE A 5 18.07 -5.27 43.19
CA ILE A 5 19.07 -4.98 42.15
C ILE A 5 20.47 -5.21 42.72
N GLU A 6 20.74 -4.72 43.92
CA GLU A 6 22.04 -4.88 44.60
C GLU A 6 22.39 -6.35 44.88
N GLN A 7 21.42 -7.14 45.34
CA GLN A 7 21.62 -8.57 45.60
C GLN A 7 21.84 -9.38 44.31
N ASN A 8 21.39 -8.88 43.15
CA ASN A 8 21.42 -9.60 41.88
C ASN A 8 22.33 -8.95 40.83
N LEU A 9 23.27 -8.09 41.23
CA LEU A 9 24.18 -7.36 40.33
C LEU A 9 24.90 -8.26 39.31
N LYS A 10 25.28 -9.47 39.72
CA LYS A 10 25.98 -10.46 38.88
C LYS A 10 25.05 -11.47 38.21
N ASN A 11 23.73 -11.30 38.30
CA ASN A 11 22.73 -12.20 37.74
C ASN A 11 21.90 -11.49 36.65
N PRO A 12 22.35 -11.53 35.37
CA PRO A 12 21.70 -10.83 34.27
C PRO A 12 20.23 -11.24 34.06
N ALA A 13 19.91 -12.52 34.30
CA ALA A 13 18.57 -13.05 34.10
C ALA A 13 17.56 -12.43 35.08
N GLU A 14 17.95 -12.29 36.36
CA GLU A 14 17.05 -11.67 37.35
C GLU A 14 16.96 -10.15 37.22
N LEU A 15 18.05 -9.48 36.84
CA LEU A 15 17.97 -8.06 36.49
C LEU A 15 17.02 -7.80 35.31
N GLU A 16 17.02 -8.68 34.29
CA GLU A 16 16.07 -8.59 33.18
C GLU A 16 14.62 -8.81 33.65
N LYS A 17 14.38 -9.78 34.54
CA LYS A 17 13.04 -10.05 35.08
C LYS A 17 12.52 -8.86 35.89
N LEU A 18 13.36 -8.27 36.74
CA LEU A 18 13.05 -7.06 37.51
C LEU A 18 12.72 -5.89 36.56
N TYR A 19 13.54 -5.67 35.52
CA TYR A 19 13.27 -4.66 34.50
C TYR A 19 11.94 -4.89 33.76
N ARG A 20 11.63 -6.13 33.38
CA ARG A 20 10.39 -6.50 32.65
C ARG A 20 9.14 -6.36 33.51
N SER A 21 9.25 -6.60 34.80
CA SER A 21 8.12 -6.46 35.74
C SER A 21 7.73 -4.99 35.96
N ASN A 22 8.69 -4.08 36.09
CA ASN A 22 8.42 -2.65 36.24
C ASN A 22 9.61 -1.79 35.76
N SER A 23 9.59 -1.45 34.48
CA SER A 23 10.71 -0.76 33.81
C SER A 23 10.96 0.66 34.34
N SER A 24 9.91 1.37 34.77
CA SER A 24 10.01 2.73 35.29
C SER A 24 10.69 2.75 36.66
N LEU A 25 10.22 1.91 37.58
CA LEU A 25 10.80 1.79 38.92
C LEU A 25 12.24 1.25 38.86
N PHE A 26 12.49 0.26 38.02
CA PHE A 26 13.83 -0.28 37.81
C PHE A 26 14.81 0.80 37.34
N LYS A 27 14.45 1.60 36.33
CA LYS A 27 15.29 2.70 35.82
C LYS A 27 15.61 3.74 36.90
N LYS A 28 14.64 4.07 37.75
CA LYS A 28 14.83 5.02 38.85
C LYS A 28 15.82 4.48 39.89
N GLU A 29 15.58 3.27 40.39
CA GLU A 29 16.42 2.68 41.43
C GLU A 29 17.81 2.30 40.90
N PHE A 30 17.90 1.84 39.64
CA PHE A 30 19.17 1.52 39.00
C PHE A 30 20.11 2.74 38.92
N LYS A 31 19.59 3.97 38.72
CA LYS A 31 20.42 5.18 38.73
C LYS A 31 21.14 5.36 40.07
N HIS A 32 20.48 5.04 41.18
CA HIS A 32 21.10 5.13 42.50
C HIS A 32 22.20 4.07 42.66
N VAL A 33 21.94 2.83 42.27
CA VAL A 33 22.92 1.73 42.33
C VAL A 33 24.13 1.98 41.42
N PHE A 34 23.92 2.56 40.24
CA PHE A 34 24.98 2.88 39.29
C PHE A 34 25.96 3.94 39.82
N VAL A 35 25.46 4.94 40.59
CA VAL A 35 26.30 5.98 41.20
C VAL A 35 27.21 5.41 42.29
N GLU A 36 26.74 4.39 43.03
CA GLU A 36 27.50 3.73 44.09
C GLU A 36 28.59 2.79 43.51
N HIS A 37 28.38 2.23 42.31
CA HIS A 37 29.31 1.28 41.68
C HIS A 37 29.57 1.56 40.17
N PRO A 38 30.16 2.72 39.81
CA PRO A 38 30.24 3.15 38.41
C PRO A 38 31.21 2.34 37.52
N ASN A 39 32.16 1.62 38.13
CA ASN A 39 33.24 0.93 37.41
C ASN A 39 32.91 -0.53 37.03
N GLU A 40 31.78 -1.06 37.49
CA GLU A 40 31.39 -2.44 37.23
C GLU A 40 30.90 -2.63 35.79
N ALA A 41 31.51 -3.55 35.04
CA ALA A 41 31.26 -3.71 33.61
C ALA A 41 29.78 -4.02 33.27
N TYR A 42 29.11 -4.85 34.07
CA TYR A 42 27.69 -5.19 33.89
C TYR A 42 26.76 -4.00 34.15
N LEU A 43 27.09 -3.15 35.13
CA LEU A 43 26.35 -1.91 35.40
C LEU A 43 26.56 -0.89 34.28
N ARG A 44 27.75 -0.80 33.68
CA ARG A 44 27.99 0.03 32.49
C ARG A 44 27.17 -0.45 31.28
N CYS A 45 27.11 -1.76 31.04
CA CYS A 45 26.26 -2.33 29.98
C CYS A 45 24.77 -2.03 30.21
N TRP A 46 24.28 -2.14 31.45
CA TRP A 46 22.90 -1.77 31.78
C TRP A 46 22.66 -0.25 31.67
N ASN A 47 23.62 0.58 32.09
CA ASN A 47 23.52 2.02 31.95
C ASN A 47 23.42 2.45 30.48
N GLU A 48 24.26 1.88 29.62
CA GLU A 48 24.13 2.06 28.17
C GLU A 48 22.78 1.53 27.69
N ARG A 49 22.35 0.31 28.02
CA ARG A 49 21.05 -0.21 27.59
C ARG A 49 19.85 0.65 27.99
N LEU A 50 19.86 1.21 29.21
CA LEU A 50 18.73 1.96 29.76
C LEU A 50 18.67 3.41 29.27
N ASN A 51 19.83 3.99 28.97
CA ASN A 51 19.99 5.38 28.55
C ASN A 51 20.36 5.54 27.07
N TYR A 52 20.63 4.43 26.37
CA TYR A 52 20.80 4.42 24.91
C TYR A 52 19.47 4.75 24.28
N HIS A 53 19.31 6.03 24.00
CA HIS A 53 18.34 6.50 23.04
C HIS A 53 18.96 6.26 21.69
N GLN A 54 18.49 5.21 21.00
CA GLN A 54 18.73 5.10 19.57
C GLN A 54 18.30 6.46 18.98
N THR A 55 19.22 7.17 18.32
CA THR A 55 18.97 8.42 17.61
C THR A 55 18.09 8.17 16.37
N THR A 56 17.02 7.42 16.54
CA THR A 56 15.81 7.44 15.71
C THR A 56 14.87 8.51 16.24
N GLN A 57 15.40 9.68 16.59
CA GLN A 57 14.56 10.85 16.67
C GLN A 57 14.23 11.18 15.22
N ALA A 58 12.95 11.08 14.89
CA ALA A 58 12.36 11.56 13.65
C ALA A 58 13.09 12.85 13.22
N ASN A 59 13.94 12.77 12.19
CA ASN A 59 14.74 13.91 11.78
C ASN A 59 13.82 14.81 10.94
N TRP A 60 13.03 15.63 11.62
CA TRP A 60 12.05 16.56 11.05
C TRP A 60 12.78 17.69 10.33
N ASN A 61 13.30 17.40 9.13
CA ASN A 61 13.95 18.38 8.29
C ASN A 61 12.92 19.41 7.81
N LYS A 62 13.11 20.68 8.20
CA LYS A 62 12.21 21.79 7.85
C LYS A 62 11.99 21.92 6.34
N ASN A 63 13.02 21.68 5.53
CA ASN A 63 12.91 21.75 4.07
C ASN A 63 11.99 20.66 3.52
N GLU A 64 12.05 19.45 4.08
CA GLU A 64 11.15 18.38 3.66
C GLU A 64 9.71 18.66 4.09
N ILE A 65 9.50 19.18 5.31
CA ILE A 65 8.16 19.57 5.79
C ILE A 65 7.57 20.65 4.90
N LEU A 66 8.36 21.67 4.56
CA LEU A 66 7.93 22.74 3.67
C LEU A 66 7.56 22.19 2.28
N PHE A 67 8.41 21.32 1.71
CA PHE A 67 8.13 20.69 0.41
C PHE A 67 6.83 19.89 0.44
N VAL A 68 6.62 19.07 1.48
CA VAL A 68 5.42 18.25 1.66
C VAL A 68 4.19 19.12 1.88
N GLY A 69 4.30 20.18 2.68
CA GLY A 69 3.23 21.14 2.91
C GLY A 69 2.80 21.85 1.63
N ILE A 70 3.76 22.31 0.81
CA ILE A 70 3.50 22.90 -0.50
C ILE A 70 2.85 21.87 -1.44
N SER A 71 3.36 20.64 -1.47
CA SER A 71 2.81 19.57 -2.31
C SER A 71 1.37 19.21 -1.93
N ALA A 72 1.08 19.14 -0.63
CA ALA A 72 -0.25 18.91 -0.10
C ALA A 72 -1.20 20.08 -0.41
N LEU A 73 -0.71 21.32 -0.34
CA LEU A 73 -1.48 22.50 -0.72
C LEU A 73 -1.80 22.50 -2.21
N ILE A 74 -0.83 22.15 -3.07
CA ILE A 74 -1.05 22.02 -4.52
C ILE A 74 -2.10 20.95 -4.80
N ALA A 75 -2.02 19.78 -4.14
CA ALA A 75 -3.03 18.72 -4.26
C ALA A 75 -4.42 19.21 -3.84
N ALA A 76 -4.51 19.96 -2.73
CA ALA A 76 -5.74 20.58 -2.28
C ALA A 76 -6.28 21.62 -3.27
N ILE A 77 -5.42 22.42 -3.91
CA ILE A 77 -5.86 23.39 -4.92
C ILE A 77 -6.37 22.67 -6.17
N ILE A 78 -5.69 21.62 -6.63
CA ILE A 78 -6.10 20.83 -7.79
C ILE A 78 -7.48 20.20 -7.55
N SER A 79 -7.73 19.65 -6.36
CA SER A 79 -9.03 19.06 -6.04
C SER A 79 -10.17 20.07 -5.89
N GLN A 80 -9.85 21.36 -5.70
CA GLN A 80 -10.83 22.46 -5.68
C GLN A 80 -11.11 23.06 -7.07
N ILE A 81 -10.43 22.62 -8.13
CA ILE A 81 -10.68 23.10 -9.49
C ILE A 81 -12.17 23.04 -9.86
N PRO A 82 -12.92 21.93 -9.64
CA PRO A 82 -14.35 21.87 -9.95
C PRO A 82 -15.17 22.97 -9.30
N GLN A 83 -14.87 23.28 -8.03
CA GLN A 83 -15.58 24.32 -7.29
C GLN A 83 -15.22 25.73 -7.76
N ILE A 84 -13.97 25.94 -8.18
CA ILE A 84 -13.50 27.24 -8.67
C ILE A 84 -13.98 27.52 -10.10
N THR A 85 -14.03 26.51 -10.96
CA THR A 85 -14.36 26.66 -12.39
C THR A 85 -15.80 26.30 -12.74
N GLY A 86 -16.56 25.72 -11.81
CA GLY A 86 -17.92 25.23 -12.04
C GLY A 86 -17.98 23.95 -12.90
N TRP A 87 -16.86 23.21 -13.01
CA TRP A 87 -16.82 21.95 -13.73
C TRP A 87 -17.56 20.85 -12.97
N GLU A 88 -18.15 19.90 -13.70
CA GLU A 88 -18.80 18.74 -13.09
C GLU A 88 -17.78 17.91 -12.30
N GLN A 89 -18.03 17.80 -10.99
CA GLN A 89 -17.10 17.22 -10.03
C GLN A 89 -16.75 15.76 -10.36
N ASP A 90 -17.75 14.95 -10.73
CA ASP A 90 -17.58 13.53 -11.01
C ASP A 90 -16.72 13.30 -12.27
N LEU A 91 -16.98 14.06 -13.35
CA LEU A 91 -16.17 14.01 -14.57
C LEU A 91 -14.72 14.45 -14.32
N PHE A 92 -14.52 15.50 -13.51
CA PHE A 92 -13.18 15.96 -13.17
C PHE A 92 -12.40 14.89 -12.40
N PHE A 93 -12.98 14.33 -11.32
CA PHE A 93 -12.28 13.34 -10.50
C PHE A 93 -12.09 12.02 -11.24
N GLN A 94 -13.05 11.58 -12.05
CA GLN A 94 -12.88 10.39 -12.87
C GLN A 94 -11.59 10.46 -13.70
N ARG A 95 -11.30 11.60 -14.32
CA ARG A 95 -10.13 11.80 -15.18
C ARG A 95 -8.86 12.15 -14.42
N ASN A 96 -8.99 12.94 -13.35
CA ASN A 96 -7.86 13.65 -12.76
C ASN A 96 -7.48 13.23 -11.34
N ILE A 97 -8.20 12.31 -10.69
CA ILE A 97 -7.91 11.88 -9.31
C ILE A 97 -6.46 11.40 -9.12
N ALA A 98 -5.88 10.76 -10.13
CA ALA A 98 -4.51 10.29 -10.09
C ALA A 98 -3.49 11.44 -10.00
N PHE A 99 -3.76 12.58 -10.66
CA PHE A 99 -2.88 13.75 -10.66
C PHE A 99 -2.92 14.56 -9.38
N VAL A 100 -3.93 14.36 -8.53
CA VAL A 100 -4.03 15.02 -7.22
C VAL A 100 -2.88 14.59 -6.31
N VAL A 101 -2.51 13.30 -6.34
CA VAL A 101 -1.61 12.70 -5.34
C VAL A 101 -0.25 12.31 -5.94
N PHE A 102 -0.25 11.53 -7.02
CA PHE A 102 0.97 10.89 -7.52
C PHE A 102 2.08 11.86 -7.94
N PRO A 103 1.80 13.00 -8.63
CA PRO A 103 2.83 13.95 -9.00
C PRO A 103 3.56 14.54 -7.79
N GLY A 104 2.83 14.89 -6.72
CA GLY A 104 3.42 15.45 -5.50
C GLY A 104 4.36 14.46 -4.80
N ILE A 105 3.93 13.21 -4.65
CA ILE A 105 4.76 12.15 -4.05
C ILE A 105 5.98 11.84 -4.94
N SER A 106 5.80 11.77 -6.25
CA SER A 106 6.89 11.52 -7.20
C SER A 106 7.92 12.65 -7.17
N ALA A 107 7.48 13.91 -7.14
CA ALA A 107 8.34 15.07 -7.04
C ALA A 107 9.13 15.09 -5.71
N TYR A 108 8.49 14.71 -4.59
CA TYR A 108 9.17 14.56 -3.30
C TYR A 108 10.32 13.55 -3.37
N TYR A 109 10.11 12.37 -3.95
CA TYR A 109 11.17 11.37 -4.08
C TYR A 109 12.28 11.81 -5.04
N LEU A 110 11.91 12.44 -6.16
CA LEU A 110 12.88 12.97 -7.11
C LEU A 110 13.83 14.01 -6.48
N TRP A 111 13.24 14.90 -5.68
CA TRP A 111 13.98 15.93 -4.94
C TRP A 111 14.81 15.33 -3.80
N LYS A 112 14.21 14.48 -2.93
CA LYS A 112 14.88 13.90 -1.75
C LYS A 112 16.11 13.07 -2.13
N GLN A 113 16.04 12.35 -3.24
CA GLN A 113 17.13 11.49 -3.72
C GLN A 113 18.17 12.24 -4.57
N ASN A 114 17.98 13.54 -4.83
CA ASN A 114 18.86 14.37 -5.68
C ASN A 114 19.14 13.74 -7.05
N PHE A 115 18.09 13.23 -7.72
CA PHE A 115 18.25 12.60 -9.02
C PHE A 115 18.64 13.60 -10.12
N PRO A 116 19.28 13.12 -11.21
CA PRO A 116 19.65 13.98 -12.33
C PRO A 116 18.41 14.59 -12.99
N LEU A 117 18.58 15.79 -13.57
CA LEU A 117 17.52 16.53 -14.25
C LEU A 117 16.83 15.71 -15.35
N SER A 118 17.54 14.81 -16.01
CA SER A 118 16.95 13.91 -17.01
C SER A 118 15.81 13.06 -16.44
N LYS A 119 15.99 12.52 -15.23
CA LYS A 119 14.97 11.71 -14.54
C LYS A 119 13.73 12.55 -14.23
N ILE A 120 13.94 13.78 -13.77
CA ILE A 120 12.89 14.74 -13.44
C ILE A 120 12.10 15.11 -14.70
N TRP A 121 12.79 15.46 -15.79
CA TRP A 121 12.15 15.83 -17.06
C TRP A 121 11.36 14.68 -17.67
N ILE A 122 11.87 13.44 -17.61
CA ILE A 122 11.14 12.26 -18.09
C ILE A 122 9.84 12.08 -17.29
N SER A 123 9.90 12.12 -15.96
CA SER A 123 8.72 11.99 -15.10
C SER A 123 7.70 13.11 -15.34
N ALA A 124 8.17 14.36 -15.48
CA ALA A 124 7.32 15.50 -15.77
C ALA A 124 6.66 15.39 -17.15
N LEU A 125 7.41 14.99 -18.17
CA LEU A 125 6.91 14.85 -19.54
C LEU A 125 5.84 13.76 -19.65
N ILE A 126 6.06 12.58 -19.06
CA ILE A 126 5.07 11.50 -19.08
C ILE A 126 3.80 11.93 -18.33
N THR A 127 3.95 12.61 -17.19
CA THR A 127 2.80 13.14 -16.43
C THR A 127 2.03 14.17 -17.27
N LEU A 128 2.72 15.12 -17.90
CA LEU A 128 2.12 16.13 -18.76
C LEU A 128 1.39 15.53 -19.96
N ILE A 129 2.02 14.59 -20.67
CA ILE A 129 1.40 13.86 -21.78
C ILE A 129 0.13 13.14 -21.29
N SER A 130 0.17 12.54 -20.11
CA SER A 130 -0.98 11.83 -19.54
C SER A 130 -2.13 12.78 -19.19
N VAL A 131 -1.84 13.95 -18.61
CA VAL A 131 -2.82 15.01 -18.32
C VAL A 131 -3.49 15.48 -19.62
N ILE A 132 -2.69 15.83 -20.62
CA ILE A 132 -3.19 16.29 -21.92
C ILE A 132 -4.03 15.17 -22.55
N TYR A 133 -3.50 13.96 -22.63
CA TYR A 133 -4.19 12.82 -23.22
C TYR A 133 -5.58 12.59 -22.60
N ILE A 134 -5.66 12.44 -21.28
CA ILE A 134 -6.93 12.06 -20.64
C ILE A 134 -7.98 13.17 -20.69
N ASN A 135 -7.57 14.44 -20.68
CA ASN A 135 -8.49 15.57 -20.77
C ASN A 135 -8.92 15.89 -22.20
N PHE A 136 -8.18 15.42 -23.22
CA PHE A 136 -8.58 15.53 -24.63
C PHE A 136 -9.49 14.37 -25.09
N LEU A 137 -9.60 13.29 -24.32
CA LEU A 137 -10.54 12.20 -24.63
C LEU A 137 -12.00 12.71 -24.60
N PRO A 138 -12.90 12.17 -25.42
CA PRO A 138 -14.28 12.64 -25.51
C PRO A 138 -15.02 12.59 -24.18
N HIS A 139 -15.95 13.54 -23.97
CA HIS A 139 -16.65 13.74 -22.69
C HIS A 139 -17.97 12.95 -22.56
N PHE A 140 -18.41 12.26 -23.62
CA PHE A 140 -19.61 11.43 -23.57
C PHE A 140 -19.35 10.10 -22.85
N PRO A 141 -20.40 9.43 -22.29
CA PRO A 141 -20.26 8.13 -21.64
C PRO A 141 -19.63 7.09 -22.57
N SER A 142 -18.53 6.50 -22.12
CA SER A 142 -17.71 5.57 -22.90
C SER A 142 -17.01 4.57 -21.99
N ASP A 143 -17.11 3.29 -22.31
CA ASP A 143 -16.46 2.22 -21.54
C ASP A 143 -14.94 2.30 -21.71
N SER A 144 -14.44 2.50 -22.93
CA SER A 144 -13.00 2.62 -23.18
C SER A 144 -12.37 3.86 -22.54
N VAL A 145 -13.05 5.01 -22.51
CA VAL A 145 -12.55 6.20 -21.79
C VAL A 145 -12.57 5.98 -20.27
N THR A 146 -13.62 5.35 -19.75
CA THR A 146 -13.70 5.02 -18.32
C THR A 146 -12.59 4.06 -17.90
N LEU A 147 -12.30 3.05 -18.72
CA LEU A 147 -11.17 2.14 -18.52
C LEU A 147 -9.83 2.86 -18.55
N ALA A 148 -9.65 3.83 -19.46
CA ALA A 148 -8.44 4.62 -19.53
C ALA A 148 -8.22 5.41 -18.24
N CYS A 149 -9.26 6.06 -17.74
CA CYS A 149 -9.26 6.75 -16.45
C CYS A 149 -8.92 5.81 -15.28
N LEU A 150 -9.45 4.58 -15.29
CA LEU A 150 -9.21 3.59 -14.23
C LEU A 150 -7.77 3.05 -14.23
N HIS A 151 -7.13 2.95 -15.39
CA HIS A 151 -5.75 2.44 -15.50
C HIS A 151 -4.68 3.53 -15.37
N LEU A 152 -5.05 4.80 -15.57
CA LEU A 152 -4.15 5.95 -15.42
C LEU A 152 -3.45 6.03 -14.04
N PRO A 153 -4.11 5.75 -12.90
CA PRO A 153 -3.44 5.61 -11.60
C PRO A 153 -2.24 4.65 -11.62
N LEU A 154 -2.33 3.52 -12.34
CA LEU A 154 -1.21 2.57 -12.44
C LEU A 154 -0.04 3.12 -13.26
N ILE A 155 -0.32 3.97 -14.24
CA ILE A 155 0.71 4.68 -15.02
C ILE A 155 1.44 5.69 -14.13
N LEU A 156 0.72 6.54 -13.39
CA LEU A 156 1.37 7.49 -12.48
C LEU A 156 2.05 6.79 -11.29
N TRP A 157 1.51 5.66 -10.84
CA TRP A 157 2.16 4.79 -9.86
C TRP A 157 3.50 4.25 -10.39
N SER A 158 3.61 3.94 -11.68
CA SER A 158 4.89 3.54 -12.28
C SER A 158 5.91 4.69 -12.32
N ILE A 159 5.47 5.94 -12.48
CA ILE A 159 6.32 7.13 -12.38
C ILE A 159 6.80 7.31 -10.94
N MET A 160 5.90 7.11 -9.96
CA MET A 160 6.27 7.12 -8.54
C MET A 160 7.28 6.01 -8.23
N ALA A 161 7.12 4.80 -8.79
CA ALA A 161 8.09 3.71 -8.66
C ALA A 161 9.46 4.10 -9.25
N TYR A 162 9.46 4.72 -10.41
CA TYR A 162 10.68 5.23 -11.04
C TYR A 162 11.34 6.32 -10.19
N ALA A 163 10.56 7.24 -9.62
CA ALA A 163 11.03 8.28 -8.72
C ALA A 163 11.54 7.72 -7.37
N TYR A 164 10.99 6.60 -6.90
CA TYR A 164 11.40 5.95 -5.65
C TYR A 164 12.67 5.10 -5.81
N LEU A 165 12.82 4.40 -6.93
CA LEU A 165 13.92 3.46 -7.16
C LEU A 165 15.14 4.17 -7.78
N ASP A 166 16.26 4.19 -7.06
CA ASP A 166 17.54 4.74 -7.53
C ASP A 166 18.03 4.10 -8.83
N LYS A 167 18.40 2.82 -8.78
CA LYS A 167 18.86 2.05 -9.94
C LYS A 167 17.71 1.44 -10.75
N GLY A 168 16.48 1.91 -10.54
CA GLY A 168 15.27 1.40 -11.20
C GLY A 168 15.10 -0.12 -11.09
N LEU A 169 14.70 -0.77 -12.19
CA LEU A 169 14.51 -2.22 -12.27
C LEU A 169 15.82 -3.03 -12.15
N LYS A 170 16.99 -2.39 -12.22
CA LYS A 170 18.29 -3.05 -11.98
C LYS A 170 18.75 -2.96 -10.51
N GLY A 171 17.99 -2.26 -9.67
CA GLY A 171 18.27 -2.11 -8.24
C GLY A 171 18.08 -3.40 -7.44
N ALA A 172 18.49 -3.34 -6.17
CA ALA A 172 18.38 -4.43 -5.21
C ALA A 172 16.91 -4.89 -5.04
N LEU A 173 16.72 -6.18 -4.79
CA LEU A 173 15.38 -6.73 -4.56
C LEU A 173 14.69 -6.11 -3.34
N SER A 174 15.43 -5.86 -2.26
CA SER A 174 14.93 -5.25 -1.03
C SER A 174 14.27 -3.90 -1.29
N GLN A 175 14.94 -2.99 -2.02
CA GLN A 175 14.38 -1.67 -2.36
C GLN A 175 13.05 -1.75 -3.14
N LYS A 176 12.89 -2.77 -4.00
CA LYS A 176 11.66 -2.97 -4.78
C LYS A 176 10.54 -3.55 -3.92
N LEU A 177 10.87 -4.46 -3.00
CA LEU A 177 9.92 -4.97 -2.01
C LEU A 177 9.51 -3.88 -1.02
N ASP A 178 10.43 -3.01 -0.61
CA ASP A 178 10.15 -1.85 0.24
C ASP A 178 9.20 -0.86 -0.45
N PHE A 179 9.37 -0.63 -1.75
CA PHE A 179 8.43 0.18 -2.53
C PHE A 179 7.02 -0.41 -2.53
N LEU A 180 6.87 -1.72 -2.68
CA LEU A 180 5.55 -2.37 -2.64
C LEU A 180 4.95 -2.34 -1.23
N ARG A 181 5.80 -2.56 -0.23
CA ARG A 181 5.43 -2.49 1.18
C ARG A 181 4.91 -1.11 1.58
N LEU A 182 5.57 -0.06 1.07
CA LEU A 182 5.20 1.34 1.32
C LEU A 182 3.70 1.59 1.09
N HIS A 183 3.06 0.94 0.12
CA HIS A 183 1.64 1.14 -0.15
C HIS A 183 0.73 0.52 0.90
N GLY A 184 1.08 -0.64 1.46
CA GLY A 184 0.37 -1.22 2.59
C GLY A 184 0.49 -0.35 3.83
N ASP A 185 1.73 0.09 4.10
CA ASP A 185 2.05 1.00 5.19
C ASP A 185 1.32 2.35 5.03
N LEU A 186 1.24 2.88 3.81
CA LEU A 186 0.52 4.10 3.47
C LEU A 186 -0.99 3.96 3.67
N LEU A 187 -1.58 2.85 3.24
CA LEU A 187 -2.99 2.57 3.45
C LEU A 187 -3.33 2.61 4.95
N VAL A 188 -2.50 1.99 5.80
CA VAL A 188 -2.68 1.98 7.25
C VAL A 188 -2.61 3.40 7.83
N VAL A 189 -1.58 4.18 7.49
CA VAL A 189 -1.44 5.56 8.02
C VAL A 189 -2.59 6.45 7.53
N CYS A 190 -2.94 6.36 6.25
CA CYS A 190 -4.09 7.09 5.70
C CYS A 190 -5.37 6.72 6.47
N ALA A 191 -5.61 5.43 6.75
CA ALA A 191 -6.78 5.01 7.52
C ALA A 191 -6.80 5.61 8.94
N ILE A 192 -5.66 5.63 9.65
CA ILE A 192 -5.55 6.24 10.98
C ILE A 192 -5.85 7.74 10.92
N ILE A 193 -5.30 8.45 9.93
CA ILE A 193 -5.54 9.89 9.75
C ILE A 193 -7.00 10.15 9.38
N LEU A 194 -7.59 9.33 8.50
CA LEU A 194 -9.00 9.45 8.09
C LEU A 194 -9.96 9.20 9.25
N LEU A 195 -9.71 8.19 10.09
CA LEU A 195 -10.53 7.92 11.26
C LEU A 195 -10.45 9.08 12.27
N SER A 196 -9.24 9.58 12.51
CA SER A 196 -9.01 10.72 13.41
C SER A 196 -9.66 12.00 12.87
N GLY A 197 -9.48 12.29 11.59
CA GLY A 197 -10.07 13.43 10.90
C GLY A 197 -11.59 13.33 10.75
N GLY A 198 -12.12 12.12 10.59
CA GLY A 198 -13.56 11.84 10.55
C GLY A 198 -14.21 12.11 11.91
N LEU A 199 -13.60 11.63 13.00
CA LEU A 199 -14.05 11.94 14.36
C LEU A 199 -14.01 13.45 14.62
N PHE A 200 -12.90 14.12 14.26
CA PHE A 200 -12.76 15.56 14.38
C PHE A 200 -13.84 16.31 13.57
N THR A 201 -14.16 15.82 12.36
CA THR A 201 -15.22 16.38 11.51
C THR A 201 -16.59 16.26 12.17
N VAL A 202 -16.95 15.10 12.72
CA VAL A 202 -18.24 14.91 13.41
C VAL A 202 -18.36 15.86 14.60
N ILE A 203 -17.32 15.99 15.42
CA ILE A 203 -17.30 16.92 16.55
C ILE A 203 -17.44 18.36 16.08
N SER A 204 -16.69 18.74 15.03
CA SER A 204 -16.74 20.10 14.48
C SER A 204 -18.13 20.45 13.97
N LEU A 205 -18.73 19.61 13.12
CA LEU A 205 -20.07 19.84 12.61
C LEU A 205 -21.11 19.94 13.74
N GLY A 206 -21.02 19.07 14.76
CA GLY A 206 -21.91 19.10 15.91
C GLY A 206 -21.77 20.38 16.75
N LEU A 207 -20.55 20.85 17.00
CA LEU A 207 -20.31 22.09 17.76
C LEU A 207 -20.85 23.32 17.02
N PHE A 208 -20.64 23.42 15.72
CA PHE A 208 -21.20 24.51 14.91
C PHE A 208 -22.73 24.46 14.84
N GLN A 209 -23.30 23.25 14.76
CA GLN A 209 -24.75 23.08 14.78
C GLN A 209 -25.38 23.54 16.11
N ILE A 210 -24.73 23.30 17.26
CA ILE A 210 -25.21 23.75 18.58
C ILE A 210 -25.30 25.28 18.67
N ILE A 211 -24.38 26.01 18.05
CA ILE A 211 -24.39 27.49 18.01
C ILE A 211 -25.25 28.05 16.87
N GLY A 212 -26.02 27.19 16.18
CA GLY A 212 -26.95 27.60 15.13
C GLY A 212 -26.33 27.84 13.76
N LEU A 213 -25.11 27.33 13.50
CA LEU A 213 -24.43 27.45 12.20
C LEU A 213 -24.40 26.09 11.47
N ASP A 214 -25.08 26.00 10.32
CA ASP A 214 -24.94 24.85 9.42
C ASP A 214 -23.78 25.08 8.44
N ILE A 215 -22.64 24.47 8.75
CA ILE A 215 -21.42 24.56 7.94
C ILE A 215 -21.20 23.31 7.07
N LYS A 216 -22.15 22.37 7.02
CA LYS A 216 -21.93 21.02 6.45
C LYS A 216 -21.46 21.07 5.00
N GLU A 217 -22.10 21.88 4.17
CA GLU A 217 -21.78 21.98 2.73
C GLU A 217 -20.40 22.61 2.52
N ILE A 218 -20.14 23.77 3.13
CA ILE A 218 -18.85 24.49 3.04
C ILE A 218 -17.72 23.61 3.59
N TYR A 219 -17.93 22.97 4.74
CA TYR A 219 -16.93 22.08 5.35
C TYR A 219 -16.67 20.85 4.46
N GLY A 220 -17.71 20.24 3.91
CA GLY A 220 -17.57 19.11 3.00
C GLY A 220 -16.81 19.46 1.72
N GLN A 221 -17.21 20.56 1.07
CA GLN A 221 -16.62 20.99 -0.20
C GLN A 221 -15.18 21.44 -0.04
N TYR A 222 -14.87 22.25 0.96
CA TYR A 222 -13.52 22.82 1.09
C TYR A 222 -12.61 22.03 2.01
N VAL A 223 -13.07 21.68 3.23
CA VAL A 223 -12.19 21.05 4.23
C VAL A 223 -12.00 19.56 3.93
N ILE A 224 -13.08 18.82 3.69
CA ILE A 224 -12.99 17.37 3.47
C ILE A 224 -12.26 17.07 2.16
N VAL A 225 -12.67 17.66 1.03
CA VAL A 225 -12.04 17.38 -0.28
C VAL A 225 -10.55 17.73 -0.28
N SER A 226 -10.17 18.89 0.25
CA SER A 226 -8.76 19.28 0.36
C SER A 226 -7.97 18.40 1.34
N GLY A 227 -8.59 18.04 2.47
CA GLY A 227 -8.00 17.11 3.44
C GLY A 227 -7.72 15.73 2.84
N LEU A 228 -8.71 15.12 2.17
CA LEU A 228 -8.57 13.83 1.49
C LEU A 228 -7.43 13.84 0.46
N SER A 229 -7.25 14.96 -0.24
CA SER A 229 -6.21 15.14 -1.25
C SER A 229 -4.80 15.21 -0.65
N ALA A 230 -4.67 15.82 0.54
CA ALA A 230 -3.39 15.99 1.24
C ALA A 230 -2.93 14.73 1.99
N ILE A 231 -3.86 13.91 2.47
CA ILE A 231 -3.58 12.77 3.37
C ILE A 231 -2.53 11.81 2.82
N PRO A 232 -2.58 11.32 1.56
CA PRO A 232 -1.58 10.38 1.07
C PRO A 232 -0.17 10.99 0.97
N ILE A 233 -0.06 12.29 0.69
CA ILE A 233 1.23 13.00 0.58
C ILE A 233 1.86 13.12 1.97
N VAL A 234 1.07 13.56 2.96
CA VAL A 234 1.51 13.67 4.36
C VAL A 234 1.80 12.29 4.95
N GLY A 235 0.93 11.31 4.70
CA GLY A 235 1.10 9.92 5.15
C GLY A 235 2.39 9.30 4.62
N ASN A 236 2.71 9.53 3.35
CA ASN A 236 3.96 9.06 2.74
C ASN A 236 5.18 9.66 3.46
N TYR A 237 5.17 10.95 3.75
CA TYR A 237 6.23 11.62 4.52
C TYR A 237 6.39 11.05 5.94
N LEU A 238 5.27 10.84 6.64
CA LEU A 238 5.27 10.28 7.99
C LEU A 238 5.90 8.89 8.04
N ILE A 239 5.58 8.02 7.07
CA ILE A 239 6.13 6.66 7.02
C ILE A 239 7.62 6.67 6.71
N GLN A 240 8.04 7.50 5.75
CA GLN A 240 9.44 7.59 5.33
C GLN A 240 10.34 8.05 6.48
N ASN A 241 9.89 9.03 7.26
CA ASN A 241 10.71 9.58 8.35
C ASN A 241 10.49 8.86 9.68
N ASN A 242 9.34 8.19 9.87
CA ASN A 242 9.02 7.39 11.05
C ASN A 242 8.53 5.97 10.70
N PRO A 243 9.39 5.09 10.15
CA PRO A 243 8.98 3.73 9.77
C PRO A 243 8.40 2.92 10.94
N ALA A 244 8.80 3.25 12.18
CA ALA A 244 8.28 2.61 13.39
C ALA A 244 6.76 2.74 13.57
N LEU A 245 6.10 3.72 12.93
CA LEU A 245 4.65 3.89 12.97
C LEU A 245 3.90 2.66 12.43
N VAL A 246 4.48 1.98 11.44
CA VAL A 246 3.81 0.93 10.66
C VAL A 246 4.65 -0.33 10.43
N LYS A 247 5.91 -0.34 10.92
CA LYS A 247 6.90 -1.40 10.71
C LYS A 247 6.40 -2.84 10.95
N ASN A 248 5.36 -3.03 11.74
CA ASN A 248 4.77 -4.35 11.96
C ASN A 248 3.28 -4.44 11.59
N VAL A 249 2.62 -3.35 11.22
CA VAL A 249 1.17 -3.35 11.02
C VAL A 249 0.80 -4.13 9.76
N SER A 250 1.34 -3.77 8.59
CA SER A 250 1.00 -4.44 7.33
C SER A 250 1.32 -5.95 7.34
N PRO A 251 2.49 -6.41 7.82
CA PRO A 251 2.75 -7.84 7.94
C PRO A 251 1.85 -8.55 8.96
N THR A 252 1.51 -7.90 10.08
CA THR A 252 0.61 -8.48 11.09
C THR A 252 -0.80 -8.65 10.53
N ILE A 253 -1.30 -7.67 9.77
CA ILE A 253 -2.58 -7.78 9.06
C ILE A 253 -2.53 -9.00 8.13
N ALA A 254 -1.48 -9.14 7.33
CA ALA A 254 -1.35 -10.30 6.45
C ALA A 254 -1.36 -11.62 7.23
N LYS A 255 -0.60 -11.71 8.33
CA LYS A 255 -0.56 -12.89 9.20
C LYS A 255 -1.93 -13.29 9.76
N ILE A 256 -2.77 -12.32 10.12
CA ILE A 256 -4.12 -12.55 10.64
C ILE A 256 -5.07 -12.94 9.51
N PHE A 257 -5.04 -12.22 8.39
CA PHE A 257 -6.02 -12.39 7.31
C PHE A 257 -5.72 -13.57 6.38
N THR A 258 -4.46 -13.96 6.17
CA THR A 258 -4.10 -15.10 5.32
C THR A 258 -4.86 -16.39 5.67
N PRO A 259 -4.87 -16.89 6.94
CA PRO A 259 -5.63 -18.10 7.28
C PRO A 259 -7.15 -17.90 7.15
N ILE A 260 -7.67 -16.72 7.49
CA ILE A 260 -9.10 -16.41 7.38
C ILE A 260 -9.54 -16.46 5.91
N VAL A 261 -8.79 -15.81 5.02
CA VAL A 261 -9.08 -15.78 3.59
C VAL A 261 -8.89 -17.16 2.96
N PHE A 262 -7.92 -17.95 3.41
CA PHE A 262 -7.76 -19.35 2.98
C PHE A 262 -9.02 -20.18 3.29
N VAL A 263 -9.48 -20.15 4.54
CA VAL A 263 -10.69 -20.89 4.96
C VAL A 263 -11.92 -20.39 4.21
N PHE A 264 -12.07 -19.07 4.09
CA PHE A 264 -13.17 -18.47 3.34
C PHE A 264 -13.19 -18.94 1.88
N LEU A 265 -12.06 -18.87 1.17
CA LEU A 265 -11.96 -19.31 -0.23
C LEU A 265 -12.25 -20.80 -0.39
N PHE A 266 -11.79 -21.62 0.55
CA PHE A 266 -12.04 -23.05 0.56
C PHE A 266 -13.53 -23.36 0.70
N ILE A 267 -14.18 -22.77 1.72
CA ILE A 267 -15.64 -22.92 1.94
C ILE A 267 -16.41 -22.39 0.74
N TYR A 268 -16.00 -21.25 0.20
CA TYR A 268 -16.65 -20.63 -0.94
C TYR A 268 -16.61 -21.51 -2.19
N LEU A 269 -15.46 -22.13 -2.50
CA LEU A 269 -15.34 -23.08 -3.60
C LEU A 269 -16.27 -24.30 -3.40
N ILE A 270 -16.34 -24.84 -2.19
CA ILE A 270 -17.27 -25.95 -1.88
C ILE A 270 -18.72 -25.51 -2.07
N ALA A 271 -19.09 -24.34 -1.56
CA ALA A 271 -20.44 -23.80 -1.69
C ALA A 271 -20.82 -23.55 -3.17
N MET A 272 -19.88 -23.08 -4.00
CA MET A 272 -20.10 -22.91 -5.43
C MET A 272 -20.38 -24.25 -6.11
N LEU A 273 -19.58 -25.28 -5.82
CA LEU A 273 -19.79 -26.63 -6.36
C LEU A 273 -21.12 -27.23 -5.90
N TYR A 274 -21.50 -27.03 -4.64
CA TYR A 274 -22.74 -27.57 -4.08
C TYR A 274 -23.99 -26.88 -4.63
N THR A 275 -23.96 -25.55 -4.76
CA THR A 275 -25.14 -24.78 -5.21
C THR A 275 -25.38 -24.91 -6.71
N GLY A 276 -24.36 -25.26 -7.49
CA GLY A 276 -24.44 -25.31 -8.96
C GLY A 276 -24.81 -23.97 -9.60
N LYS A 277 -24.82 -22.87 -8.82
CA LYS A 277 -25.16 -21.54 -9.32
C LYS A 277 -24.03 -21.06 -10.21
N ASP A 278 -24.42 -20.65 -11.40
CA ASP A 278 -23.52 -20.24 -12.46
C ASP A 278 -22.95 -18.83 -12.17
N PRO A 279 -21.62 -18.69 -11.93
CA PRO A 279 -20.97 -17.38 -11.77
C PRO A 279 -20.80 -16.61 -13.09
N TYR A 280 -21.05 -17.24 -14.23
CA TYR A 280 -20.81 -16.75 -15.58
C TYR A 280 -21.79 -15.65 -15.98
N THR A 281 -22.92 -15.46 -15.30
CA THR A 281 -23.93 -14.45 -15.69
C THR A 281 -23.93 -13.16 -14.85
N ASN A 282 -23.40 -13.18 -13.62
CA ASN A 282 -23.40 -12.01 -12.74
C ASN A 282 -22.17 -11.11 -12.97
N ARG A 283 -22.35 -9.81 -13.25
CA ARG A 283 -21.25 -8.84 -13.45
C ARG A 283 -20.60 -8.42 -12.13
N GLU A 284 -21.38 -8.28 -11.06
CA GLU A 284 -20.87 -7.92 -9.73
C GLU A 284 -19.96 -9.00 -9.17
N PHE A 285 -20.28 -10.26 -9.46
CA PHE A 285 -19.42 -11.40 -9.15
C PHE A 285 -17.98 -11.16 -9.63
N LEU A 286 -17.79 -10.88 -10.93
CA LEU A 286 -16.45 -10.69 -11.51
C LEU A 286 -15.70 -9.52 -10.88
N LEU A 287 -16.39 -8.42 -10.54
CA LEU A 287 -15.77 -7.26 -9.90
C LEU A 287 -15.25 -7.61 -8.50
N ILE A 288 -16.09 -8.27 -7.69
CA ILE A 288 -15.72 -8.70 -6.33
C ILE A 288 -14.54 -9.70 -6.39
N PHE A 289 -14.56 -10.63 -7.36
CA PHE A 289 -13.45 -11.57 -7.55
C PHE A 289 -12.15 -10.88 -7.93
N ASN A 290 -12.17 -9.93 -8.86
CA ASN A 290 -10.95 -9.20 -9.23
C ASN A 290 -10.37 -8.43 -8.02
N GLY A 291 -11.22 -7.85 -7.18
CA GLY A 291 -10.79 -7.24 -5.91
C GLY A 291 -10.15 -8.25 -4.96
N LEU A 292 -10.76 -9.42 -4.81
CA LEU A 292 -10.23 -10.54 -4.01
C LEU A 292 -8.85 -11.01 -4.50
N LEU A 293 -8.66 -11.11 -5.83
CA LEU A 293 -7.39 -11.53 -6.43
C LEU A 293 -6.26 -10.55 -6.09
N VAL A 294 -6.51 -9.24 -6.21
CA VAL A 294 -5.56 -8.20 -5.80
C VAL A 294 -5.27 -8.30 -4.29
N GLY A 295 -6.31 -8.51 -3.48
CA GLY A 295 -6.18 -8.70 -2.03
C GLY A 295 -5.30 -9.88 -1.66
N VAL A 296 -5.49 -11.05 -2.29
CA VAL A 296 -4.64 -12.23 -2.05
C VAL A 296 -3.19 -11.97 -2.45
N MET A 297 -2.96 -11.34 -3.59
CA MET A 297 -1.60 -10.98 -4.02
C MET A 297 -0.91 -10.07 -3.00
N ALA A 298 -1.65 -9.09 -2.46
CA ALA A 298 -1.16 -8.21 -1.40
C ALA A 298 -0.85 -8.98 -0.10
N LEU A 299 -1.70 -9.94 0.31
CA LEU A 299 -1.47 -10.78 1.49
C LEU A 299 -0.21 -11.65 1.35
N ILE A 300 0.03 -12.21 0.16
CA ILE A 300 1.25 -12.99 -0.12
C ILE A 300 2.47 -12.07 -0.02
N LEU A 301 2.44 -10.91 -0.68
CA LEU A 301 3.53 -9.93 -0.63
C LEU A 301 3.84 -9.50 0.82
N PHE A 302 2.85 -9.03 1.58
CA PHE A 302 3.07 -8.56 2.94
C PHE A 302 3.52 -9.66 3.91
N SER A 303 3.08 -10.90 3.69
CA SER A 303 3.57 -12.04 4.46
C SER A 303 5.04 -12.35 4.20
N MET A 304 5.58 -12.00 3.04
CA MET A 304 6.98 -12.23 2.69
C MET A 304 7.91 -11.11 3.13
N VAL A 305 7.44 -9.86 3.15
CA VAL A 305 8.25 -8.70 3.55
C VAL A 305 8.55 -8.68 5.06
N GLU A 306 7.83 -9.45 5.87
CA GLU A 306 8.10 -9.63 7.31
C GLU A 306 9.46 -10.31 7.60
N THR A 307 10.04 -10.99 6.62
CA THR A 307 11.01 -12.06 6.83
C THR A 307 12.47 -11.61 6.94
N GLU A 308 12.80 -10.32 6.88
CA GLU A 308 14.20 -9.86 7.03
C GLU A 308 14.80 -10.20 8.41
N LYS A 309 14.02 -10.66 9.40
CA LYS A 309 14.51 -10.99 10.74
C LYS A 309 14.07 -12.33 11.33
N ASN A 310 13.00 -12.97 10.82
CA ASN A 310 12.49 -14.25 11.30
C ASN A 310 12.14 -15.13 10.10
N GLU A 311 12.72 -16.32 9.99
CA GLU A 311 12.35 -17.28 8.95
C GLU A 311 10.84 -17.60 9.01
N LEU A 312 10.17 -17.62 7.85
CA LEU A 312 8.78 -18.08 7.79
C LEU A 312 8.73 -19.54 8.25
N THR A 313 7.86 -19.83 9.23
CA THR A 313 7.64 -21.21 9.66
C THR A 313 7.14 -22.04 8.48
N HIS A 314 7.53 -23.31 8.46
CA HIS A 314 7.17 -24.23 7.38
C HIS A 314 5.65 -24.27 7.13
N GLY A 315 4.84 -24.25 8.20
CA GLY A 315 3.38 -24.20 8.11
C GLY A 315 2.83 -22.94 7.42
N ARG A 316 3.47 -21.78 7.60
CA ARG A 316 3.05 -20.53 6.94
C ARG A 316 3.32 -20.56 5.44
N ILE A 317 4.42 -21.17 5.02
CA ILE A 317 4.71 -21.36 3.59
C ILE A 317 3.66 -22.26 2.94
N TRP A 318 3.29 -23.37 3.59
CA TRP A 318 2.21 -24.26 3.12
C TRP A 318 0.86 -23.56 3.06
N LEU A 319 0.54 -22.72 4.05
CA LEU A 319 -0.70 -21.93 4.04
C LEU A 319 -0.73 -20.95 2.85
N LEU A 320 0.37 -20.24 2.59
CA LEU A 320 0.48 -19.32 1.44
C LEU A 320 0.40 -20.08 0.10
N LEU A 321 1.02 -21.25 0.02
CA LEU A 321 0.93 -22.12 -1.16
C LEU A 321 -0.53 -22.58 -1.38
N GLY A 322 -1.20 -23.04 -0.33
CA GLY A 322 -2.62 -23.41 -0.38
C GLY A 322 -3.50 -22.24 -0.81
N LEU A 323 -3.26 -21.05 -0.25
CA LEU A 323 -3.97 -19.84 -0.64
C LEU A 323 -3.76 -19.51 -2.12
N SER A 324 -2.52 -19.61 -2.61
CA SER A 324 -2.21 -19.43 -4.03
C SER A 324 -2.95 -20.44 -4.91
N ILE A 325 -3.01 -21.72 -4.51
CA ILE A 325 -3.71 -22.77 -5.26
C ILE A 325 -5.22 -22.49 -5.34
N LEU A 326 -5.87 -22.20 -4.21
CA LEU A 326 -7.30 -21.87 -4.19
C LEU A 326 -7.60 -20.65 -5.07
N THR A 327 -6.73 -19.64 -5.02
CA THR A 327 -6.88 -18.41 -5.80
C THR A 327 -6.69 -18.67 -7.30
N ILE A 328 -5.77 -19.55 -7.69
CA ILE A 328 -5.61 -19.99 -9.09
C ILE A 328 -6.89 -20.69 -9.57
N LEU A 329 -7.48 -21.59 -8.77
CA LEU A 329 -8.72 -22.28 -9.14
C LEU A 329 -9.87 -21.29 -9.35
N VAL A 330 -10.06 -20.38 -8.39
CA VAL A 330 -11.07 -19.32 -8.48
C VAL A 330 -10.86 -18.43 -9.70
N ASN A 331 -9.62 -18.00 -9.96
CA ASN A 331 -9.31 -17.17 -11.12
C ASN A 331 -9.52 -17.95 -12.44
N GLY A 332 -9.28 -19.25 -12.45
CA GLY A 332 -9.61 -20.13 -13.58
C GLY A 332 -11.09 -20.12 -13.92
N ILE A 333 -11.97 -20.13 -12.91
CA ILE A 333 -13.43 -20.01 -13.07
C ILE A 333 -13.79 -18.61 -13.60
N ALA A 334 -13.18 -17.55 -13.07
CA ALA A 334 -13.42 -16.19 -13.56
C ALA A 334 -12.96 -16.02 -15.02
N LEU A 335 -11.84 -16.65 -15.40
CA LEU A 335 -11.33 -16.69 -16.77
C LEU A 335 -12.24 -17.46 -17.72
N SER A 336 -12.74 -18.63 -17.34
CA SER A 336 -13.71 -19.36 -18.17
C SER A 336 -14.98 -18.54 -18.38
N ALA A 337 -15.45 -17.87 -17.32
CA ALA A 337 -16.62 -17.00 -17.36
C ALA A 337 -16.48 -15.85 -18.36
N ILE A 338 -15.36 -15.13 -18.33
CA ILE A 338 -15.16 -14.01 -19.26
C ILE A 338 -14.92 -14.49 -20.70
N CYS A 339 -14.23 -15.62 -20.89
CA CYS A 339 -14.06 -16.24 -22.20
C CYS A 339 -15.42 -16.62 -22.82
N PHE A 340 -16.28 -17.28 -22.04
CA PHE A 340 -17.63 -17.65 -22.48
C PHE A 340 -18.44 -16.42 -22.92
N ARG A 341 -18.44 -15.35 -22.10
CA ARG A 341 -19.12 -14.09 -22.46
C ARG A 341 -18.57 -13.42 -23.73
N ILE A 342 -17.27 -13.54 -23.99
CA ILE A 342 -16.67 -13.00 -25.22
C ILE A 342 -17.13 -13.80 -26.43
N ILE A 343 -17.22 -15.12 -26.31
CA ILE A 343 -17.70 -16.01 -27.37
C ILE A 343 -19.19 -15.76 -27.64
N GLU A 344 -20.02 -15.68 -26.60
CA GLU A 344 -21.47 -15.51 -26.76
C GLU A 344 -21.90 -14.09 -27.15
N TRP A 345 -21.32 -13.07 -26.51
CA TRP A 345 -21.81 -11.69 -26.61
C TRP A 345 -20.81 -10.76 -27.30
N GLY A 346 -19.71 -11.28 -27.82
CA GLY A 346 -18.69 -10.54 -28.55
C GLY A 346 -17.66 -9.80 -27.68
N ILE A 347 -16.73 -9.14 -28.36
CA ILE A 347 -15.65 -8.37 -27.75
C ILE A 347 -16.16 -6.97 -27.36
N THR A 348 -15.88 -6.56 -26.13
CA THR A 348 -16.11 -5.18 -25.64
C THR A 348 -14.85 -4.70 -24.91
N PRO A 349 -14.62 -3.38 -24.78
CA PRO A 349 -13.48 -2.84 -24.04
C PRO A 349 -13.39 -3.44 -22.64
N ASN A 350 -14.52 -3.47 -21.92
CA ASN A 350 -14.62 -4.00 -20.57
C ASN A 350 -14.28 -5.49 -20.50
N ARG A 351 -14.80 -6.31 -21.41
CA ARG A 351 -14.50 -7.76 -21.40
C ARG A 351 -13.03 -8.03 -21.71
N MET A 352 -12.42 -7.27 -22.62
CA MET A 352 -11.00 -7.41 -22.93
C MET A 352 -10.10 -6.96 -21.78
N ALA A 353 -10.44 -5.85 -21.12
CA ALA A 353 -9.71 -5.37 -19.95
C ALA A 353 -9.72 -6.43 -18.82
N VAL A 354 -10.91 -6.97 -18.52
CA VAL A 354 -11.08 -8.01 -17.50
C VAL A 354 -10.34 -9.29 -17.88
N LEU A 355 -10.48 -9.77 -19.13
CA LEU A 355 -9.77 -10.96 -19.61
C LEU A 355 -8.26 -10.82 -19.44
N GLY A 356 -7.67 -9.71 -19.91
CA GLY A 356 -6.23 -9.50 -19.83
C GLY A 356 -5.75 -9.35 -18.39
N SER A 357 -6.45 -8.58 -17.54
CA SER A 357 -6.09 -8.46 -16.11
C SER A 357 -6.12 -9.80 -15.38
N ASN A 358 -7.16 -10.61 -15.59
CA ASN A 358 -7.29 -11.93 -14.97
C ASN A 358 -6.25 -12.92 -15.49
N LEU A 359 -5.93 -12.87 -16.78
CA LEU A 359 -4.89 -13.71 -17.37
C LEU A 359 -3.51 -13.37 -16.79
N LEU A 360 -3.20 -12.07 -16.65
CA LEU A 360 -1.96 -11.62 -16.05
C LEU A 360 -1.85 -12.05 -14.59
N ILE A 361 -2.90 -11.86 -13.79
CA ILE A 361 -2.93 -12.33 -12.40
C ILE A 361 -2.82 -13.85 -12.33
N PHE A 362 -3.45 -14.59 -13.24
CA PHE A 362 -3.39 -16.06 -13.28
C PHE A 362 -1.96 -16.56 -13.51
N ILE A 363 -1.29 -16.02 -14.53
CA ILE A 363 0.10 -16.35 -14.84
C ILE A 363 0.99 -15.97 -13.66
N HIS A 364 0.79 -14.78 -13.09
CA HIS A 364 1.57 -14.30 -11.95
C HIS A 364 1.42 -15.21 -10.71
N LEU A 365 0.19 -15.59 -10.37
CA LEU A 365 -0.08 -16.53 -9.28
C LEU A 365 0.55 -17.90 -9.52
N ILE A 366 0.56 -18.41 -10.75
CA ILE A 366 1.27 -19.66 -11.07
C ILE A 366 2.77 -19.52 -10.82
N LEU A 367 3.39 -18.41 -11.21
CA LEU A 367 4.82 -18.16 -10.97
C LEU A 367 5.13 -18.07 -9.48
N VAL A 368 4.33 -17.31 -8.73
CA VAL A 368 4.46 -17.17 -7.27
C VAL A 368 4.21 -18.53 -6.57
N GLY A 369 3.18 -19.28 -6.97
CA GLY A 369 2.88 -20.61 -6.45
C GLY A 369 4.00 -21.61 -6.72
N LYS A 370 4.63 -21.57 -7.90
CA LYS A 370 5.83 -22.38 -8.21
C LYS A 370 7.01 -22.02 -7.30
N ALA A 371 7.23 -20.73 -7.04
CA ALA A 371 8.29 -20.29 -6.14
C ALA A 371 8.02 -20.71 -4.68
N LEU A 372 6.76 -20.59 -4.22
CA LEU A 372 6.32 -21.06 -2.91
C LEU A 372 6.50 -22.58 -2.76
N LEU A 373 6.18 -23.36 -3.80
CA LEU A 373 6.37 -24.81 -3.81
C LEU A 373 7.85 -25.20 -3.75
N LYS A 374 8.72 -24.51 -4.49
CA LYS A 374 10.17 -24.76 -4.41
C LYS A 374 10.71 -24.44 -3.02
N THR A 375 10.27 -23.32 -2.44
CA THR A 375 10.67 -22.92 -1.09
C THR A 375 10.15 -23.90 -0.04
N SER A 376 8.91 -24.39 -0.16
CA SER A 376 8.34 -25.39 0.77
C SER A 376 9.07 -26.73 0.69
N GLN A 377 9.68 -27.05 -0.46
CA GLN A 377 10.51 -28.24 -0.63
C GLN A 377 11.99 -28.01 -0.25
N GLN A 378 12.35 -26.87 0.33
CA GLN A 378 13.73 -26.45 0.62
C GLN A 378 14.65 -26.42 -0.61
N LYS A 379 14.06 -26.25 -1.81
CA LYS A 379 14.78 -26.20 -3.10
C LYS A 379 15.11 -24.79 -3.56
N SER A 380 14.64 -23.76 -2.85
CA SER A 380 14.95 -22.35 -3.14
C SER A 380 14.83 -21.49 -1.90
N GLU A 381 15.39 -20.29 -1.95
CA GLU A 381 15.28 -19.30 -0.88
C GLU A 381 13.95 -18.52 -0.99
N LEU A 382 13.47 -17.98 0.12
CA LEU A 382 12.28 -17.11 0.16
C LEU A 382 12.42 -15.87 -0.73
N GLN A 383 13.66 -15.43 -0.98
CA GLN A 383 13.96 -14.34 -1.90
C GLN A 383 13.43 -14.60 -3.31
N ASP A 384 13.39 -15.87 -3.76
CA ASP A 384 12.94 -16.21 -5.12
C ASP A 384 11.43 -16.00 -5.31
N VAL A 385 10.65 -16.16 -4.24
CA VAL A 385 9.23 -15.75 -4.25
C VAL A 385 9.14 -14.23 -4.43
N GLY A 386 10.00 -13.46 -3.73
CA GLY A 386 10.03 -11.99 -3.82
C GLY A 386 10.39 -11.52 -5.23
N LYS A 387 11.38 -12.17 -5.85
CA LYS A 387 11.75 -11.91 -7.26
C LYS A 387 10.58 -12.20 -8.20
N SER A 388 9.85 -13.28 -7.98
CA SER A 388 8.67 -13.61 -8.81
C SER A 388 7.64 -12.49 -8.77
N ILE A 389 7.38 -11.90 -7.60
CA ILE A 389 6.41 -10.82 -7.46
C ILE A 389 6.89 -9.55 -8.19
N VAL A 390 8.12 -9.15 -7.91
CA VAL A 390 8.68 -7.90 -8.41
C VAL A 390 8.87 -7.91 -9.94
N ASN A 391 9.32 -9.04 -10.49
CA ASN A 391 9.60 -9.16 -11.92
C ASN A 391 8.34 -9.10 -12.80
N PHE A 392 7.16 -9.33 -12.22
CA PHE A 392 5.90 -9.27 -12.97
C PHE A 392 5.30 -7.86 -13.05
N ILE A 393 5.75 -6.93 -12.20
CA ILE A 393 5.24 -5.55 -12.17
C ILE A 393 5.32 -4.82 -13.53
N PRO A 394 6.44 -4.88 -14.28
CA PRO A 394 6.52 -4.25 -15.60
C PRO A 394 5.43 -4.75 -16.56
N VAL A 395 5.03 -6.03 -16.44
CA VAL A 395 3.98 -6.62 -17.29
C VAL A 395 2.62 -5.97 -16.98
N TYR A 396 2.30 -5.74 -15.70
CA TYR A 396 1.09 -5.00 -15.32
C TYR A 396 1.10 -3.55 -15.82
N ILE A 397 2.26 -2.87 -15.76
CA ILE A 397 2.39 -1.49 -16.22
C ILE A 397 2.20 -1.42 -17.74
N ILE A 398 2.78 -2.35 -18.50
CA ILE A 398 2.60 -2.43 -19.96
C ILE A 398 1.12 -2.65 -20.30
N TRP A 399 0.45 -3.57 -19.60
CA TRP A 399 -0.98 -3.81 -19.80
C TRP A 399 -1.82 -2.58 -19.46
N ALA A 400 -1.55 -1.93 -18.32
CA ALA A 400 -2.20 -0.67 -17.98
C ALA A 400 -1.97 0.40 -19.04
N GLY A 401 -0.78 0.46 -19.65
CA GLY A 401 -0.48 1.38 -20.75
C GLY A 401 -1.30 1.07 -22.01
N ILE A 402 -1.46 -0.20 -22.36
CA ILE A 402 -2.30 -0.63 -23.48
C ILE A 402 -3.76 -0.22 -23.24
N VAL A 403 -4.30 -0.52 -22.05
CA VAL A 403 -5.70 -0.16 -21.73
C VAL A 403 -5.86 1.36 -21.62
N CYS A 404 -4.89 2.07 -21.04
CA CYS A 404 -4.96 3.51 -20.87
C CYS A 404 -4.88 4.27 -22.20
N PHE A 405 -3.91 3.95 -23.05
CA PHE A 405 -3.60 4.76 -24.22
C PHE A 405 -4.14 4.19 -25.54
N LEU A 406 -4.31 2.87 -25.66
CA LEU A 406 -4.69 2.25 -26.93
C LEU A 406 -6.18 1.89 -27.00
N PHE A 407 -6.79 1.42 -25.91
CA PHE A 407 -8.21 0.99 -25.93
C PHE A 407 -9.17 2.09 -26.40
N PRO A 408 -9.06 3.36 -25.97
CA PRO A 408 -9.92 4.43 -26.50
C PRO A 408 -9.91 4.51 -28.03
N PHE A 409 -8.78 4.29 -28.68
CA PHE A 409 -8.72 4.33 -30.15
C PHE A 409 -9.14 3.02 -30.80
N ILE A 410 -8.72 1.87 -30.25
CA ILE A 410 -9.08 0.54 -30.75
C ILE A 410 -10.60 0.35 -30.78
N PHE A 411 -11.29 0.86 -29.75
CA PHE A 411 -12.74 0.76 -29.61
C PHE A 411 -13.49 2.02 -30.08
N GLN A 412 -12.81 2.96 -30.75
CA GLN A 412 -13.43 4.18 -31.30
C GLN A 412 -14.20 5.00 -30.25
N PHE A 413 -13.64 5.10 -29.05
CA PHE A 413 -14.19 5.79 -27.89
C PHE A 413 -15.53 5.21 -27.42
N LYS A 414 -15.84 3.95 -27.73
CA LYS A 414 -17.02 3.25 -27.20
C LYS A 414 -16.73 2.56 -25.88
#